data_AF-T0LTU1-F1
#
_entry.id   AF-T0LTU1-F1
#
_cell.length_a   1.000
_cell.length_b   1.000
_cell.length_c   1.000
_cell.angle_alpha   90.00
_cell.angle_beta   90.00
_cell.angle_gamma   90.00
#
_symmetry.space_group_name_H-M   'P 1'
#
loop_
_entity.id
_entity.type
_entity.pdbx_description
1 polymer ?
#
loop_
_entity_poly.entity_id
_entity_poly.type
_entity_poly.pdbx_seq_one_letter_code
_entity_poly.pdbx_strand_id
1 'polypeptide(L)'
;MKLLIPLSPELEGLKFLMDDSITDQVEGELSIKSVDFMEAVTLFCEEYQKAERHQNGAETCVIQGILSKTRKYTIILPKDAFMFPAIASDLSKRDLGEPWDILPIIANCCQYPYYLDPQKLLQKDASRNLSILAMCLINGEILNNNPSGPYPVAGMNVFEYLEKLCLPSFAAPPDRDLTYRKGCRFHPVSLHEAGITTEGYLWELGDIINTRYLWKPSRRAYPMFNNERFSKEEVDQLARLTKRFGGYRRVPLADEMKTTFFLTVAAQAALVFANCRVEILDGNSFQLGTACIPKGGQGPVAVNGRNYFVTATTSCGLGFLGTQTHPSDWQLKLLGNC
;
A
#
# COMPACT_ATOMS: atom_id res chain seq x y z
N MET A 1 -21.47 0.18 -1.03
CA MET A 1 -21.75 -0.73 0.11
C MET A 1 -22.26 0.11 1.28
N LYS A 2 -23.36 -0.31 1.89
CA LYS A 2 -23.94 0.34 3.08
C LYS A 2 -23.68 -0.53 4.31
N LEU A 3 -23.47 0.12 5.46
CA LEU A 3 -23.34 -0.50 6.76
C LEU A 3 -24.70 -0.43 7.44
N LEU A 4 -25.13 -1.56 7.99
CA LEU A 4 -26.32 -1.66 8.80
C LEU A 4 -25.87 -1.66 10.26
N ILE A 5 -26.22 -0.59 10.98
CA ILE A 5 -25.87 -0.44 12.39
C ILE A 5 -27.13 -0.63 13.20
N PRO A 6 -27.16 -1.59 14.15
CA PRO A 6 -28.31 -1.76 15.03
C PRO A 6 -28.64 -0.45 15.73
N LEU A 7 -29.90 -0.03 15.64
CA LEU A 7 -30.40 1.17 16.28
C LEU A 7 -31.29 0.75 17.45
N SER A 8 -31.11 1.42 18.59
CA SER A 8 -31.98 1.15 19.73
C SER A 8 -33.41 1.65 19.44
N PRO A 9 -34.46 0.96 19.93
CA PRO A 9 -35.85 1.32 19.64
C PRO A 9 -36.21 2.77 20.02
N GLU A 10 -35.54 3.34 21.03
CA GLU A 10 -35.76 4.71 21.47
C GLU A 10 -35.27 5.76 20.45
N LEU A 11 -34.35 5.38 19.58
CA LEU A 11 -33.76 6.25 18.55
C LEU A 11 -34.41 6.05 17.18
N GLU A 12 -35.30 5.07 17.02
CA GLU A 12 -36.02 4.79 15.76
C GLU A 12 -36.85 5.99 15.30
N GLY A 13 -37.48 6.68 16.25
CA GLY A 13 -38.16 7.95 15.99
C GLY A 13 -37.23 9.07 15.55
N LEU A 14 -35.90 8.98 15.71
CA LEU A 14 -35.03 10.05 15.21
C LEU A 14 -34.68 9.87 13.74
N LYS A 15 -34.97 8.70 13.12
CA LYS A 15 -34.70 8.47 11.70
C LYS A 15 -35.42 9.47 10.78
N PHE A 16 -36.62 9.93 11.15
CA PHE A 16 -37.37 10.91 10.35
C PHE A 16 -36.78 12.32 10.40
N LEU A 17 -35.86 12.61 11.34
CA LEU A 17 -35.13 13.87 11.41
C LEU A 17 -33.79 13.82 10.67
N MET A 18 -33.37 12.63 10.22
CA MET A 18 -32.13 12.42 9.50
C MET A 18 -32.39 12.47 7.99
N ASP A 19 -31.40 12.91 7.22
CA ASP A 19 -31.48 12.97 5.76
C ASP A 19 -31.81 11.57 5.19
N ASP A 20 -32.84 11.49 4.33
CA ASP A 20 -33.29 10.28 3.63
C ASP A 20 -32.15 9.61 2.84
N SER A 21 -31.06 10.34 2.55
CA SER A 21 -29.86 9.79 1.93
C SER A 21 -29.01 8.88 2.84
N ILE A 22 -29.22 8.96 4.16
CA ILE A 22 -28.49 8.27 5.25
C ILE A 22 -29.32 7.14 5.88
N THR A 23 -30.63 7.10 5.63
CA THR A 23 -31.56 6.13 6.20
C THR A 23 -32.32 5.43 5.07
N ASP A 24 -31.80 4.30 4.58
CA ASP A 24 -32.75 3.32 4.02
C ASP A 24 -33.70 2.92 5.15
N GLN A 25 -35.01 2.83 4.85
CA GLN A 25 -36.06 2.51 5.82
C GLN A 25 -36.02 1.03 6.24
N VAL A 26 -34.89 0.58 6.79
CA VAL A 26 -34.76 -0.73 7.44
C VAL A 26 -35.07 -0.52 8.92
N GLU A 27 -36.17 -1.12 9.38
CA GLU A 27 -36.62 -1.00 10.77
C GLU A 27 -35.55 -1.54 11.74
N GLY A 28 -35.26 -0.80 12.81
CA GLY A 28 -34.26 -1.18 13.80
C GLY A 28 -32.81 -1.06 13.35
N GLU A 29 -32.54 -0.60 12.12
CA GLU A 29 -31.17 -0.44 11.60
C GLU A 29 -30.92 0.92 10.95
N LEU A 30 -29.73 1.47 11.15
CA LEU A 30 -29.24 2.66 10.48
C LEU A 30 -28.39 2.28 9.27
N SER A 31 -28.79 2.69 8.06
CA SER A 31 -28.16 2.29 6.79
C SER A 31 -27.23 3.38 6.22
N ILE A 32 -26.00 3.44 6.72
CA ILE A 32 -25.03 4.48 6.32
C ILE A 32 -24.15 3.98 5.17
N LYS A 33 -23.82 4.84 4.20
CA LYS A 33 -22.77 4.49 3.23
C LYS A 33 -21.45 4.27 3.97
N SER A 34 -20.83 3.11 3.75
CA SER A 34 -19.55 2.74 4.38
C SER A 34 -18.46 3.82 4.20
N VAL A 35 -18.39 4.43 3.02
CA VAL A 35 -17.40 5.49 2.72
C VAL A 35 -17.62 6.74 3.58
N ASP A 36 -18.87 7.15 3.76
CA ASP A 36 -19.25 8.34 4.53
C ASP A 36 -19.02 8.08 6.03
N PHE A 37 -19.34 6.88 6.51
CA PHE A 37 -19.02 6.45 7.87
C PHE A 37 -17.51 6.47 8.12
N MET A 38 -16.72 5.86 7.23
CA MET A 38 -15.25 5.84 7.35
C MET A 38 -14.65 7.26 7.33
N GLU A 39 -15.19 8.15 6.50
CA GLU A 39 -14.80 9.56 6.46
C GLU A 39 -15.09 10.27 7.79
N ALA A 40 -16.32 10.18 8.29
CA ALA A 40 -16.73 10.83 9.53
C ALA A 40 -15.91 10.33 10.73
N VAL A 41 -15.73 9.00 10.85
CA VAL A 41 -14.92 8.40 11.92
C VAL A 41 -13.47 8.84 11.83
N THR A 42 -12.90 8.86 10.63
CA THR A 42 -11.52 9.30 10.41
C THR A 42 -11.33 10.75 10.84
N LEU A 43 -12.20 11.66 10.41
CA LEU A 43 -12.14 13.08 10.76
C LEU A 43 -12.30 13.28 12.27
N PHE A 44 -13.26 12.59 12.90
CA PHE A 44 -13.44 12.64 14.34
C PHE A 44 -12.18 12.22 15.10
N CYS A 45 -11.59 11.08 14.74
CA CYS A 45 -10.39 10.57 15.39
C CYS A 45 -9.19 11.52 15.23
N GLU A 46 -8.99 12.08 14.04
CA GLU A 46 -7.92 13.06 13.76
C GLU A 46 -8.09 14.34 14.58
N GLU A 47 -9.30 14.91 14.61
CA GLU A 47 -9.56 16.14 15.36
C GLU A 47 -9.48 15.90 16.89
N TYR A 48 -9.97 14.76 17.36
CA TYR A 48 -9.83 14.38 18.77
C TYR A 48 -8.36 14.24 19.17
N GLN A 49 -7.53 13.65 18.31
CA GLN A 49 -6.08 13.55 18.56
C GLN A 49 -5.40 14.92 18.61
N LYS A 50 -5.79 15.88 17.76
CA LYS A 50 -5.24 17.24 17.78
C LYS A 50 -5.66 18.06 18.99
N ALA A 51 -6.78 17.72 19.62
CA ALA A 51 -7.36 18.55 20.68
C ALA A 51 -6.54 18.60 21.98
N GLU A 52 -5.49 17.76 22.15
CA GLU A 52 -4.50 17.63 23.26
C GLU A 52 -5.04 17.58 24.71
N ARG A 53 -6.29 17.99 24.96
CA ARG A 53 -6.89 18.19 26.28
C ARG A 53 -7.49 16.92 26.88
N HIS A 54 -7.56 15.82 26.12
CA HIS A 54 -8.26 14.58 26.49
C HIS A 54 -7.47 13.33 26.09
N GLN A 55 -6.15 13.31 26.32
CA GLN A 55 -5.34 12.12 26.03
C GLN A 55 -4.77 11.53 27.31
N ASN A 56 -5.45 10.52 27.85
CA ASN A 56 -4.74 9.47 28.58
C ASN A 56 -4.34 8.34 27.61
N GLY A 57 -3.36 7.51 27.99
CA GLY A 57 -2.83 6.45 27.12
C GLY A 57 -3.87 5.42 26.66
N ALA A 58 -4.98 5.25 27.40
CA ALA A 58 -6.04 4.32 27.04
C ALA A 58 -6.90 4.86 25.89
N GLU A 59 -7.24 6.15 25.90
CA GLU A 59 -7.99 6.81 24.83
C GLU A 59 -7.21 6.79 23.51
N THR A 60 -5.90 7.04 23.55
CA THR A 60 -5.02 6.93 22.38
C THR A 60 -5.02 5.52 21.79
N CYS A 61 -4.98 4.49 22.66
CA CYS A 61 -5.05 3.09 22.23
C CYS A 61 -6.38 2.77 21.53
N VAL A 62 -7.50 3.24 22.09
CA VAL A 62 -8.83 3.07 21.49
C VAL A 62 -8.92 3.74 20.12
N ILE A 63 -8.45 4.98 20.00
CA ILE A 63 -8.46 5.72 18.72
C ILE A 63 -7.60 5.01 17.67
N GLN A 64 -6.40 4.58 18.04
CA GLN A 64 -5.55 3.80 17.13
C GLN A 64 -6.22 2.48 16.72
N GLY A 65 -6.91 1.82 17.66
CA GLY A 65 -7.71 0.64 17.39
C GLY A 65 -8.83 0.89 16.37
N ILE A 66 -9.57 1.99 16.51
CA ILE A 66 -10.61 2.41 15.55
C ILE A 66 -9.99 2.69 14.18
N LEU A 67 -8.97 3.56 14.13
CA LEU A 67 -8.31 3.95 12.88
C LEU A 67 -7.71 2.77 12.13
N SER A 68 -7.16 1.77 12.83
CA SER A 68 -6.63 0.55 12.18
C SER A 68 -7.70 -0.25 11.41
N LYS A 69 -8.99 -0.08 11.76
CA LYS A 69 -10.12 -0.83 11.20
C LYS A 69 -10.92 -0.02 10.18
N THR A 70 -11.15 1.26 10.43
CA THR A 70 -12.16 2.05 9.71
C THR A 70 -11.64 3.31 9.03
N ARG A 71 -10.31 3.50 8.93
CA ARG A 71 -9.77 4.73 8.36
C ARG A 71 -10.00 4.88 6.86
N LYS A 72 -10.25 6.13 6.44
CA LYS A 72 -10.22 6.56 5.03
C LYS A 72 -8.82 7.06 4.68
N TYR A 73 -8.06 6.23 3.96
CA TYR A 73 -6.66 6.50 3.61
C TYR A 73 -6.44 7.82 2.87
N THR A 74 -7.42 8.30 2.10
CA THR A 74 -7.32 9.59 1.39
C THR A 74 -7.30 10.80 2.32
N ILE A 75 -7.66 10.63 3.59
CA ILE A 75 -7.65 11.70 4.60
C ILE A 75 -6.37 11.63 5.45
N ILE A 76 -5.97 10.44 5.89
CA ILE A 76 -4.86 10.26 6.85
C ILE A 76 -3.50 10.22 6.17
N LEU A 77 -3.42 9.68 4.95
CA LEU A 77 -2.13 9.54 4.31
C LEU A 77 -1.64 10.90 3.78
N PRO A 78 -0.33 11.20 3.92
CA PRO A 78 0.29 12.30 3.21
C PRO A 78 -0.07 12.26 1.72
N LYS A 79 -0.22 13.42 1.10
CA LYS A 79 -0.51 13.53 -0.34
C LYS A 79 0.47 12.75 -1.19
N ASP A 80 1.70 12.61 -0.71
CA ASP A 80 2.79 11.88 -1.34
C ASP A 80 2.97 10.42 -0.90
N ALA A 81 2.01 9.85 -0.19
CA ALA A 81 2.06 8.44 0.16
C ALA A 81 1.52 7.53 -0.95
N PHE A 82 1.96 6.27 -0.92
CA PHE A 82 1.31 5.19 -1.67
C PHE A 82 0.25 4.54 -0.78
N MET A 83 -0.94 4.32 -1.35
CA MET A 83 -2.06 3.77 -0.58
C MET A 83 -1.89 2.27 -0.30
N PHE A 84 -1.27 1.53 -1.21
CA PHE A 84 -1.10 0.09 -1.10
C PHE A 84 -0.34 -0.34 0.17
N PRO A 85 0.86 0.20 0.48
CA PRO A 85 1.58 -0.15 1.71
C PRO A 85 0.76 0.05 2.99
N ALA A 86 0.05 1.18 3.08
CA ALA A 86 -0.77 1.50 4.23
C ALA A 86 -1.94 0.53 4.39
N ILE A 87 -2.62 0.19 3.28
CA ILE A 87 -3.67 -0.83 3.26
C ILE A 87 -3.11 -2.17 3.71
N ALA A 88 -2.00 -2.60 3.13
CA ALA A 88 -1.44 -3.92 3.35
C ALA A 88 -0.92 -4.06 4.80
N SER A 89 -0.28 -3.01 5.34
CA SER A 89 0.14 -2.92 6.74
C SER A 89 -1.04 -3.03 7.70
N ASP A 90 -2.17 -2.37 7.42
CA ASP A 90 -3.35 -2.50 8.29
C ASP A 90 -3.98 -3.89 8.22
N LEU A 91 -4.07 -4.47 7.02
CA LEU A 91 -4.61 -5.82 6.86
C LEU A 91 -3.74 -6.86 7.58
N SER A 92 -2.43 -6.63 7.66
CA SER A 92 -1.52 -7.50 8.42
C SER A 92 -1.80 -7.56 9.92
N LYS A 93 -2.38 -6.48 10.46
CA LYS A 93 -2.72 -6.32 11.89
C LYS A 93 -4.14 -6.80 12.19
N ARG A 94 -4.95 -7.06 11.17
CA ARG A 94 -6.32 -7.55 11.35
C ARG A 94 -6.31 -9.06 11.53
N ASP A 95 -7.08 -9.52 12.49
CA ASP A 95 -7.37 -10.94 12.64
C ASP A 95 -8.43 -11.31 11.61
N LEU A 96 -7.98 -11.85 10.46
CA LEU A 96 -8.86 -12.31 9.40
C LEU A 96 -9.25 -13.75 9.70
N GLY A 97 -10.56 -14.02 9.80
CA GLY A 97 -11.07 -15.37 10.04
C GLY A 97 -10.58 -16.38 9.00
N GLU A 98 -10.51 -15.96 7.73
CA GLU A 98 -9.86 -16.70 6.65
C GLU A 98 -8.59 -15.97 6.19
N PRO A 99 -7.39 -16.51 6.47
CA PRO A 99 -6.15 -15.78 6.23
C PRO A 99 -5.84 -15.49 4.75
N TRP A 100 -6.54 -16.15 3.83
CA TRP A 100 -6.42 -16.00 2.38
C TRP A 100 -7.34 -14.93 1.79
N ASP A 101 -8.34 -14.45 2.54
CA ASP A 101 -9.22 -13.34 2.14
C ASP A 101 -8.45 -12.02 1.98
N ILE A 102 -7.22 -11.96 2.49
CA ILE A 102 -6.36 -10.80 2.31
C ILE A 102 -6.12 -10.44 0.84
N LEU A 103 -6.06 -11.44 -0.06
CA LEU A 103 -5.86 -11.20 -1.50
C LEU A 103 -7.03 -10.45 -2.13
N PRO A 104 -8.29 -10.95 -2.08
CA PRO A 104 -9.43 -10.22 -2.62
C PRO A 104 -9.68 -8.89 -1.90
N ILE A 105 -9.39 -8.79 -0.59
CA ILE A 105 -9.52 -7.53 0.14
C ILE A 105 -8.53 -6.49 -0.39
N ILE A 106 -7.23 -6.84 -0.50
CA ILE A 106 -6.21 -5.93 -1.06
C ILE A 106 -6.60 -5.51 -2.48
N ALA A 107 -6.99 -6.46 -3.33
CA ALA A 107 -7.37 -6.18 -4.70
C ALA A 107 -8.55 -5.21 -4.78
N ASN A 108 -9.56 -5.37 -3.94
CA ASN A 108 -10.69 -4.43 -3.87
C ASN A 108 -10.27 -3.04 -3.37
N CYS A 109 -9.51 -2.97 -2.28
CA CYS A 109 -9.06 -1.68 -1.72
C CYS A 109 -8.18 -0.92 -2.71
N CYS A 110 -7.29 -1.63 -3.39
CA CYS A 110 -6.37 -1.07 -4.38
C CYS A 110 -7.03 -0.88 -5.75
N GLN A 111 -8.24 -1.39 -5.99
CA GLN A 111 -8.89 -1.40 -7.31
C GLN A 111 -7.98 -2.09 -8.35
N TYR A 112 -7.53 -3.29 -8.03
CA TYR A 112 -6.78 -4.13 -8.96
C TYR A 112 -7.72 -4.78 -9.98
N PRO A 113 -7.44 -4.67 -11.29
CA PRO A 113 -8.21 -5.36 -12.32
C PRO A 113 -8.00 -6.88 -12.31
N TYR A 114 -6.83 -7.37 -11.87
CA TYR A 114 -6.50 -8.78 -11.85
C TYR A 114 -6.46 -9.33 -10.42
N TYR A 115 -7.18 -10.45 -10.22
CA TYR A 115 -7.28 -11.16 -8.95
C TYR A 115 -6.52 -12.47 -9.01
N LEU A 116 -5.83 -12.82 -7.93
CA LEU A 116 -5.34 -14.17 -7.72
C LEU A 116 -6.41 -15.00 -7.00
N ASP A 117 -6.63 -16.22 -7.48
CA ASP A 117 -7.61 -17.16 -6.93
C ASP A 117 -7.05 -17.83 -5.65
N PRO A 118 -7.56 -17.50 -4.46
CA PRO A 118 -6.97 -17.98 -3.21
C PRO A 118 -7.13 -19.50 -3.05
N GLN A 119 -8.21 -20.09 -3.57
CA GLN A 119 -8.44 -21.54 -3.48
C GLN A 119 -7.43 -22.31 -4.32
N LYS A 120 -7.16 -21.84 -5.54
CA LYS A 120 -6.13 -22.47 -6.40
C LYS A 120 -4.73 -22.34 -5.84
N LEU A 121 -4.43 -21.22 -5.18
CA LEU A 121 -3.13 -21.00 -4.54
C LEU A 121 -2.97 -21.92 -3.32
N LEU A 122 -4.00 -22.06 -2.51
CA LEU A 122 -4.02 -22.99 -1.38
C LEU A 122 -3.83 -24.44 -1.84
N GLN A 123 -4.53 -24.87 -2.90
CA GLN A 123 -4.39 -26.22 -3.47
C GLN A 123 -2.97 -26.52 -4.00
N LYS A 124 -2.23 -25.47 -4.38
CA LYS A 124 -0.86 -25.57 -4.89
C LYS A 124 0.21 -25.39 -3.81
N ASP A 125 -0.19 -25.32 -2.54
CA ASP A 125 0.71 -25.01 -1.42
C ASP A 125 1.54 -23.73 -1.67
N ALA A 126 0.92 -22.74 -2.33
CA ALA A 126 1.59 -21.49 -2.63
C ALA A 126 1.76 -20.65 -1.36
N SER A 127 2.88 -19.93 -1.26
CA SER A 127 3.06 -18.96 -0.19
C SER A 127 2.10 -17.78 -0.40
N ARG A 128 1.28 -17.51 0.63
CA ARG A 128 0.37 -16.37 0.66
C ARG A 128 1.10 -15.04 0.46
N ASN A 129 2.26 -14.90 1.09
CA ASN A 129 2.98 -13.64 1.10
C ASN A 129 3.65 -13.40 -0.27
N LEU A 130 4.15 -14.47 -0.92
CA LEU A 130 4.55 -14.42 -2.33
C LEU A 130 3.37 -14.10 -3.25
N SER A 131 2.18 -14.60 -2.93
CA SER A 131 0.96 -14.33 -3.71
C SER A 131 0.55 -12.85 -3.61
N ILE A 132 0.72 -12.20 -2.46
CA ILE A 132 0.49 -10.76 -2.31
C ILE A 132 1.46 -9.98 -3.21
N LEU A 133 2.76 -10.29 -3.15
CA LEU A 133 3.75 -9.65 -4.02
C LEU A 133 3.41 -9.88 -5.50
N ALA A 134 3.13 -11.12 -5.90
CA ALA A 134 2.75 -11.45 -7.27
C ALA A 134 1.51 -10.66 -7.71
N MET A 135 0.49 -10.53 -6.86
CA MET A 135 -0.70 -9.75 -7.16
C MET A 135 -0.38 -8.26 -7.40
N CYS A 136 0.51 -7.66 -6.61
CA CYS A 136 0.97 -6.29 -6.85
C CYS A 136 1.68 -6.16 -8.20
N LEU A 137 2.57 -7.11 -8.50
CA LEU A 137 3.36 -7.11 -9.72
C LEU A 137 2.51 -7.31 -10.98
N ILE A 138 1.57 -8.27 -11.01
CA ILE A 138 0.70 -8.48 -12.19
C ILE A 138 -0.23 -7.28 -12.45
N ASN A 139 -0.55 -6.52 -11.39
CA ASN A 139 -1.36 -5.32 -11.50
C ASN A 139 -0.51 -4.07 -11.81
N GLY A 140 0.82 -4.20 -11.94
CA GLY A 140 1.71 -3.15 -12.39
C GLY A 140 2.08 -2.12 -11.34
N GLU A 141 2.04 -2.47 -10.05
CA GLU A 141 2.61 -1.63 -9.00
C GLU A 141 4.10 -1.36 -9.29
N ILE A 142 4.49 -0.09 -9.16
CA ILE A 142 5.85 0.36 -9.46
C ILE A 142 6.68 0.27 -8.18
N LEU A 143 7.64 -0.65 -8.16
CA LEU A 143 8.54 -0.89 -7.03
C LEU A 143 9.94 -0.35 -7.33
N ASN A 144 10.62 0.11 -6.29
CA ASN A 144 11.99 0.58 -6.33
C ASN A 144 12.94 -0.60 -6.52
N ASN A 145 13.69 -0.58 -7.62
CA ASN A 145 14.69 -1.59 -7.96
C ASN A 145 16.12 -1.15 -7.63
N ASN A 146 16.35 -0.35 -6.60
CA ASN A 146 17.72 -0.01 -6.23
C ASN A 146 18.39 -1.25 -5.57
N PRO A 147 19.37 -1.91 -6.22
CA PRO A 147 20.03 -3.10 -5.66
C PRO A 147 20.85 -2.78 -4.41
N SER A 148 21.19 -1.50 -4.21
CA SER A 148 21.82 -0.96 -3.01
C SER A 148 20.79 -0.49 -1.97
N GLY A 149 19.58 -1.06 -2.00
CA GLY A 149 18.43 -0.67 -1.21
C GLY A 149 18.82 -0.34 0.25
N PRO A 150 18.34 0.77 0.83
CA PRO A 150 18.87 1.29 2.10
C PRO A 150 18.60 0.43 3.34
N TYR A 151 17.93 -0.73 3.21
CA TYR A 151 17.25 -1.36 4.32
C TYR A 151 17.63 -2.84 4.49
N PRO A 152 18.06 -3.26 5.70
CA PRO A 152 18.20 -4.67 6.01
C PRO A 152 16.82 -5.33 5.99
N VAL A 153 16.67 -6.33 5.14
CA VAL A 153 15.40 -7.07 4.90
C VAL A 153 15.11 -8.08 6.02
N ALA A 154 16.12 -8.40 6.83
CA ALA A 154 16.03 -9.35 7.93
C ALA A 154 15.03 -8.87 9.00
N GLY A 155 14.07 -9.73 9.35
CA GLY A 155 13.10 -9.48 10.41
C GLY A 155 11.86 -8.70 9.95
N MET A 156 11.83 -8.28 8.68
CA MET A 156 10.64 -7.68 8.10
C MET A 156 9.60 -8.75 7.77
N ASN A 157 8.33 -8.35 7.84
CA ASN A 157 7.25 -9.06 7.16
C ASN A 157 7.07 -8.53 5.72
N VAL A 158 6.27 -9.24 4.92
CA VAL A 158 6.00 -8.87 3.51
C VAL A 158 5.50 -7.43 3.32
N PHE A 159 4.67 -6.95 4.23
CA PHE A 159 4.04 -5.63 4.11
C PHE A 159 5.03 -4.52 4.41
N GLU A 160 5.87 -4.71 5.43
CA GLU A 160 6.98 -3.82 5.74
C GLU A 160 7.99 -3.76 4.58
N TYR A 161 8.30 -4.92 3.98
CA TYR A 161 9.16 -4.98 2.82
C TYR A 161 8.56 -4.23 1.62
N LEU A 162 7.29 -4.47 1.32
CA LEU A 162 6.57 -3.79 0.23
C LEU A 162 6.46 -2.28 0.47
N GLU A 163 6.28 -1.84 1.70
CA GLU A 163 6.30 -0.42 2.07
C GLU A 163 7.64 0.25 1.74
N LYS A 164 8.75 -0.44 2.01
CA LYS A 164 10.10 0.06 1.66
C LYS A 164 10.38 0.05 0.16
N LEU A 165 9.73 -0.85 -0.58
CA LEU A 165 9.86 -0.93 -2.03
C LEU A 165 9.03 0.13 -2.76
N CYS A 166 7.97 0.69 -2.19
CA CYS A 166 7.22 1.75 -2.86
C CYS A 166 8.09 3.01 -3.02
N LEU A 167 8.10 3.59 -4.23
CA LEU A 167 8.93 4.75 -4.58
C LEU A 167 8.56 5.99 -3.75
N PRO A 168 9.38 6.46 -2.79
CA PRO A 168 8.99 7.59 -1.94
C PRO A 168 8.82 8.90 -2.73
N SER A 169 9.51 9.02 -3.86
CA SER A 169 9.71 10.27 -4.61
C SER A 169 8.87 10.39 -5.89
N PHE A 170 7.83 9.56 -6.07
CA PHE A 170 6.97 9.66 -7.25
C PHE A 170 6.00 10.86 -7.15
N ALA A 171 6.36 12.03 -7.67
CA ALA A 171 5.49 13.21 -7.60
C ALA A 171 4.25 13.06 -8.49
N ALA A 172 3.07 13.16 -7.87
CA ALA A 172 1.80 13.27 -8.60
C ALA A 172 1.60 14.71 -9.13
N PRO A 173 0.79 14.90 -10.18
CA PRO A 173 0.36 16.24 -10.60
C PRO A 173 -0.39 16.96 -9.46
N PRO A 174 -0.21 18.29 -9.32
CA PRO A 174 -0.91 19.08 -8.29
C PRO A 174 -2.43 18.81 -8.31
N ASP A 175 -3.03 18.73 -7.13
CA ASP A 175 -4.48 18.57 -6.89
C ASP A 175 -5.09 17.19 -7.21
N ARG A 176 -4.28 16.15 -7.47
CA ARG A 176 -4.79 14.77 -7.67
C ARG A 176 -4.02 13.69 -6.89
N ASP A 177 -3.28 14.08 -5.86
CA ASP A 177 -2.08 13.36 -5.44
C ASP A 177 -2.28 11.86 -5.10
N LEU A 178 -3.19 11.53 -4.18
CA LEU A 178 -3.39 10.14 -3.72
C LEU A 178 -4.15 9.26 -4.72
N THR A 179 -5.22 9.78 -5.32
CA THR A 179 -6.03 9.03 -6.29
C THR A 179 -5.26 8.81 -7.59
N TYR A 180 -4.43 9.78 -7.99
CA TYR A 180 -3.56 9.64 -9.15
C TYR A 180 -2.52 8.53 -8.94
N ARG A 181 -1.83 8.52 -7.78
CA ARG A 181 -0.87 7.46 -7.45
C ARG A 181 -1.52 6.09 -7.36
N LYS A 182 -2.73 6.00 -6.80
CA LYS A 182 -3.51 4.75 -6.78
C LYS A 182 -3.70 4.15 -8.17
N GLY A 183 -3.85 4.98 -9.20
CA GLY A 183 -3.97 4.55 -10.60
C GLY A 183 -2.65 4.48 -11.36
N CYS A 184 -1.53 4.89 -10.78
CA CYS A 184 -0.26 4.98 -11.49
C CYS A 184 0.45 3.62 -11.50
N ARG A 185 0.16 2.84 -12.54
CA ARG A 185 0.61 1.46 -12.70
C ARG A 185 1.07 1.20 -14.11
N PHE A 186 1.96 0.22 -14.27
CA PHE A 186 2.25 -0.35 -15.58
C PHE A 186 1.03 -1.10 -16.12
N HIS A 187 0.74 -0.95 -17.40
CA HIS A 187 -0.36 -1.64 -18.05
C HIS A 187 -0.16 -1.75 -19.57
N PRO A 188 -0.30 -2.94 -20.18
CA PRO A 188 -0.47 -4.28 -19.59
C PRO A 188 0.85 -4.88 -19.06
N VAL A 189 0.77 -5.75 -18.05
CA VAL A 189 1.93 -6.41 -17.42
C VAL A 189 1.88 -7.92 -17.63
N SER A 190 3.03 -8.52 -17.95
CA SER A 190 3.25 -9.96 -18.00
C SER A 190 4.46 -10.36 -17.15
N LEU A 191 4.32 -11.43 -16.36
CA LEU A 191 5.42 -12.01 -15.58
C LEU A 191 6.07 -13.15 -16.38
N HIS A 192 7.38 -13.10 -16.49
CA HIS A 192 8.23 -14.12 -17.09
C HIS A 192 9.33 -14.51 -16.13
N GLU A 193 9.97 -15.66 -16.36
CA GLU A 193 11.11 -16.11 -15.56
C GLU A 193 12.28 -15.10 -15.61
N ALA A 194 12.46 -14.43 -16.75
CA ALA A 194 13.43 -13.36 -16.93
C ALA A 194 12.97 -12.00 -16.37
N GLY A 195 11.74 -11.88 -15.86
CA GLY A 195 11.23 -10.70 -15.18
C GLY A 195 9.90 -10.16 -15.66
N ILE A 196 9.65 -8.87 -15.39
CA ILE A 196 8.39 -8.21 -15.76
C ILE A 196 8.51 -7.58 -17.12
N THR A 197 7.56 -7.86 -17.99
CA THR A 197 7.40 -7.16 -19.25
C THR A 197 6.16 -6.28 -19.18
N THR A 198 6.29 -5.03 -19.63
CA THR A 198 5.16 -4.12 -19.81
C THR A 198 5.29 -3.46 -21.18
N GLU A 199 4.16 -3.03 -21.72
CA GLU A 199 4.11 -2.20 -22.91
C GLU A 199 3.86 -0.74 -22.50
N GLY A 200 4.24 0.21 -23.34
CA GLY A 200 3.99 1.62 -23.09
C GLY A 200 5.01 2.55 -23.73
N TYR A 201 4.89 3.83 -23.37
CA TYR A 201 5.82 4.88 -23.79
C TYR A 201 6.63 5.33 -22.59
N LEU A 202 7.96 5.15 -22.67
CA LEU A 202 8.87 5.79 -21.74
C LEU A 202 9.18 7.19 -22.27
N TRP A 203 9.02 8.18 -21.41
CA TRP A 203 9.42 9.55 -21.70
C TRP A 203 10.67 9.83 -20.88
N GLU A 204 11.80 10.00 -21.56
CA GLU A 204 12.98 10.57 -20.92
C GLU A 204 12.80 12.08 -20.86
N LEU A 205 12.99 12.66 -19.67
CA LEU A 205 13.04 14.11 -19.55
C LEU A 205 14.31 14.59 -20.24
N GLY A 206 14.16 15.08 -21.47
CA GLY A 206 15.25 15.74 -22.18
C GLY A 206 15.67 17.06 -21.52
N ASP A 207 16.57 17.76 -22.21
CA ASP A 207 17.02 19.09 -21.79
C ASP A 207 15.83 19.98 -21.42
N ILE A 208 15.89 20.60 -20.24
CA ILE A 208 14.89 21.58 -19.80
C ILE A 208 14.80 22.66 -20.88
N ILE A 209 13.67 22.67 -21.59
CA ILE A 209 13.40 23.65 -22.63
C ILE A 209 13.19 25.00 -21.93
N ASN A 210 14.24 25.83 -21.91
CA ASN A 210 14.13 27.19 -21.40
C ASN A 210 13.17 27.98 -22.29
N THR A 211 11.94 28.16 -21.80
CA THR A 211 10.85 28.82 -22.53
C THR A 211 11.06 30.32 -22.67
N ARG A 212 11.99 30.95 -21.92
CA ARG A 212 12.27 32.40 -22.03
C ARG A 212 12.66 32.83 -23.45
N TYR A 213 13.23 31.94 -24.25
CA TYR A 213 13.60 32.22 -25.65
C TYR A 213 12.45 31.98 -26.65
N LEU A 214 11.37 31.32 -26.24
CA LEU A 214 10.20 31.08 -27.08
C LEU A 214 9.34 32.35 -27.25
N TRP A 215 9.50 33.34 -26.37
CA TRP A 215 8.80 34.63 -26.37
C TRP A 215 9.29 35.64 -27.41
N LYS A 216 10.25 35.29 -28.27
CA LYS A 216 10.61 36.16 -29.40
C LYS A 216 9.61 35.95 -30.54
N PRO A 217 8.80 36.97 -30.91
CA PRO A 217 7.89 36.86 -32.03
C PRO A 217 8.71 36.54 -33.29
N SER A 218 8.34 35.44 -33.96
CA SER A 218 8.94 35.04 -35.23
C SER A 218 8.46 36.01 -36.30
N ARG A 219 9.37 36.62 -37.06
CA ARG A 219 9.02 37.40 -38.26
C ARG A 219 8.63 36.53 -39.46
N ARG A 220 8.68 35.19 -39.34
CA ARG A 220 8.30 34.25 -40.40
C ARG A 220 6.93 33.66 -40.12
N ALA A 221 6.00 33.93 -41.04
CA ALA A 221 4.68 33.33 -41.07
C ALA A 221 4.80 31.83 -41.39
N TYR A 222 4.34 30.98 -40.47
CA TYR A 222 4.11 29.58 -40.76
C TYR A 222 2.76 29.42 -41.51
N PRO A 223 2.64 28.43 -42.41
CA PRO A 223 1.36 28.13 -43.05
C PRO A 223 0.34 27.78 -41.97
N MET A 224 -0.74 28.55 -41.91
CA MET A 224 -1.77 28.46 -40.88
C MET A 224 -2.53 27.13 -40.97
N PHE A 225 -2.60 26.42 -39.86
CA PHE A 225 -3.77 25.58 -39.59
C PHE A 225 -4.87 26.51 -39.05
N ASN A 226 -5.90 26.77 -39.85
CA ASN A 226 -7.10 27.48 -39.39
C ASN A 226 -7.86 26.57 -38.41
N ASN A 227 -7.52 26.66 -37.13
CA ASN A 227 -8.31 26.10 -36.05
C ASN A 227 -8.82 27.27 -35.21
N GLU A 228 -10.12 27.53 -35.24
CA GLU A 228 -10.81 28.59 -34.48
C GLU A 228 -10.62 28.48 -32.95
N ARG A 229 -10.04 27.36 -32.48
CA ARG A 229 -9.79 27.08 -31.06
C ARG A 229 -8.49 27.64 -30.50
N PHE A 230 -7.52 27.98 -31.33
CA PHE A 230 -6.19 28.38 -30.87
C PHE A 230 -5.76 29.69 -31.53
N SER A 231 -5.24 30.61 -30.72
CA SER A 231 -4.61 31.82 -31.22
C SER A 231 -3.40 31.50 -32.09
N LYS A 232 -3.05 32.43 -32.98
CA LYS A 232 -1.87 32.33 -33.84
C LYS A 232 -0.57 32.09 -33.04
N GLU A 233 -0.51 32.64 -31.84
CA GLU A 233 0.64 32.50 -30.93
C GLU A 233 0.74 31.08 -30.33
N GLU A 234 -0.38 30.45 -29.97
CA GLU A 234 -0.41 29.07 -29.47
C GLU A 234 -0.03 28.07 -30.57
N VAL A 235 -0.48 28.28 -31.80
CA VAL A 235 -0.11 27.45 -32.96
C VAL A 235 1.39 27.57 -33.27
N ASP A 236 1.94 28.78 -33.24
CA ASP A 236 3.37 29.03 -33.42
C ASP A 236 4.22 28.43 -32.29
N GLN A 237 3.70 28.39 -31.06
CA GLN A 237 4.36 27.74 -29.93
C GLN A 237 4.37 26.22 -30.09
N LEU A 238 3.24 25.62 -30.45
CA LEU A 238 3.12 24.19 -30.73
C LEU A 238 4.06 23.77 -31.87
N ALA A 239 4.10 24.51 -32.98
CA ALA A 239 5.00 24.21 -34.09
C ALA A 239 6.49 24.25 -33.69
N ARG A 240 6.89 25.20 -32.83
CA ARG A 240 8.26 25.27 -32.29
C ARG A 240 8.57 24.11 -31.34
N LEU A 241 7.62 23.72 -30.50
CA LEU A 241 7.73 22.56 -29.63
C LEU A 241 7.88 21.29 -30.47
N THR A 242 7.00 21.04 -31.44
CA THR A 242 7.05 19.86 -32.31
C THR A 242 8.38 19.75 -33.07
N LYS A 243 8.91 20.87 -33.58
CA LYS A 243 10.23 20.89 -34.25
C LYS A 243 11.38 20.54 -33.30
N ARG A 244 11.28 20.94 -32.03
CA ARG A 244 12.27 20.60 -30.99
C ARG A 244 12.09 19.17 -30.48
N PHE A 245 10.85 18.66 -30.51
CA PHE A 245 10.53 17.28 -30.16
C PHE A 245 10.92 16.26 -31.26
N GLY A 246 11.09 16.69 -32.51
CA GLY A 246 11.47 15.84 -33.64
C GLY A 246 12.86 15.18 -33.54
N GLY A 247 13.67 15.54 -32.53
CA GLY A 247 14.96 14.92 -32.23
C GLY A 247 14.92 13.84 -31.13
N TYR A 248 13.79 13.64 -30.45
CA TYR A 248 13.70 12.62 -29.39
C TYR A 248 13.52 11.24 -30.00
N ARG A 249 14.48 10.37 -29.71
CA ARG A 249 14.46 8.96 -30.11
C ARG A 249 13.36 8.25 -29.33
N ARG A 250 12.45 7.56 -30.02
CA ARG A 250 11.65 6.50 -29.39
C ARG A 250 12.59 5.36 -29.07
N VAL A 251 12.90 5.14 -27.80
CA VAL A 251 13.62 3.95 -27.36
C VAL A 251 12.57 2.92 -26.96
N PRO A 252 12.53 1.73 -27.60
CA PRO A 252 11.68 0.63 -27.15
C PRO A 252 12.09 0.22 -25.73
N LEU A 253 11.12 0.09 -24.82
CA LEU A 253 11.30 -0.31 -23.42
C LEU A 253 12.07 -1.64 -23.23
N ALA A 254 12.19 -2.45 -24.29
CA ALA A 254 12.70 -3.81 -24.25
C ALA A 254 14.20 -3.94 -23.98
N ASP A 255 15.01 -2.88 -24.14
CA ASP A 255 16.48 -3.02 -24.13
C ASP A 255 17.17 -2.65 -22.81
N GLU A 256 16.52 -1.92 -21.90
CA GLU A 256 17.14 -1.49 -20.62
C GLU A 256 16.56 -2.14 -19.36
N MET A 257 15.36 -2.73 -19.43
CA MET A 257 14.66 -3.29 -18.27
C MET A 257 14.81 -4.81 -18.08
N LYS A 258 15.85 -5.44 -18.64
CA LYS A 258 15.96 -6.91 -18.63
C LYS A 258 16.68 -7.48 -17.39
N THR A 259 16.04 -8.48 -16.80
CA THR A 259 16.56 -9.53 -15.88
C THR A 259 16.98 -9.12 -14.47
N THR A 260 17.56 -7.94 -14.25
CA THR A 260 18.12 -7.58 -12.94
C THR A 260 17.05 -7.28 -11.88
N PHE A 261 15.90 -6.72 -12.30
CA PHE A 261 14.81 -6.34 -11.39
C PHE A 261 14.19 -7.54 -10.68
N PHE A 262 13.80 -8.56 -11.44
CA PHE A 262 13.06 -9.68 -10.89
C PHE A 262 13.93 -10.55 -10.02
N LEU A 263 15.19 -10.81 -10.42
CA LEU A 263 16.11 -11.60 -9.60
C LEU A 263 16.42 -10.92 -8.27
N THR A 264 16.62 -9.60 -8.25
CA THR A 264 16.93 -8.87 -7.01
C THR A 264 15.72 -8.79 -6.09
N VAL A 265 14.55 -8.42 -6.62
CA VAL A 265 13.31 -8.38 -5.84
C VAL A 265 12.92 -9.78 -5.39
N ALA A 266 12.99 -10.81 -6.23
CA ALA A 266 12.67 -12.19 -5.86
C ALA A 266 13.65 -12.78 -4.84
N ALA A 267 14.96 -12.48 -4.94
CA ALA A 267 15.95 -12.93 -3.97
C ALA A 267 15.75 -12.27 -2.59
N GLN A 268 15.52 -10.96 -2.56
CA GLN A 268 15.22 -10.24 -1.32
C GLN A 268 13.86 -10.64 -0.73
N ALA A 269 12.85 -10.78 -1.57
CA ALA A 269 11.56 -11.34 -1.23
C ALA A 269 11.69 -12.75 -0.62
N ALA A 270 12.46 -13.64 -1.24
CA ALA A 270 12.68 -14.99 -0.73
C ALA A 270 13.29 -14.99 0.68
N LEU A 271 14.13 -14.00 1.01
CA LEU A 271 14.65 -13.82 2.37
C LEU A 271 13.56 -13.37 3.35
N VAL A 272 12.66 -12.46 2.98
CA VAL A 272 11.49 -12.08 3.80
C VAL A 272 10.58 -13.28 4.01
N PHE A 273 10.25 -13.98 2.92
CA PHE A 273 9.30 -15.09 2.87
C PHE A 273 9.84 -16.39 3.49
N ALA A 274 11.10 -16.38 3.92
CA ALA A 274 11.72 -17.46 4.66
C ALA A 274 11.72 -17.20 6.18
N ASN A 275 11.39 -15.98 6.65
CA ASN A 275 11.39 -15.67 8.08
C ASN A 275 10.35 -16.49 8.84
N CYS A 276 10.58 -16.73 10.13
CA CYS A 276 9.70 -17.51 11.00
C CYS A 276 8.69 -16.58 11.69
N ARG A 277 7.40 -16.83 11.51
CA ARG A 277 6.35 -16.09 12.23
C ARG A 277 6.20 -16.67 13.62
N VAL A 278 6.50 -15.87 14.63
CA VAL A 278 6.53 -16.29 16.03
C VAL A 278 5.47 -15.56 16.84
N GLU A 279 4.89 -16.30 17.78
CA GLU A 279 3.99 -15.81 18.80
C GLU A 279 4.57 -16.12 20.19
N ILE A 280 4.54 -15.13 21.10
CA ILE A 280 4.78 -15.31 22.53
C ILE A 280 3.43 -15.49 23.22
N LEU A 281 3.31 -16.55 24.00
CA LEU A 281 2.15 -16.88 24.82
C LEU A 281 2.48 -16.81 26.31
N ASP A 282 1.51 -16.45 27.15
CA ASP A 282 1.62 -16.60 28.61
C ASP A 282 1.34 -18.05 29.08
N GLY A 283 1.40 -18.30 30.40
CA GLY A 283 1.09 -19.60 30.98
C GLY A 283 -0.34 -20.11 30.74
N ASN A 284 -1.26 -19.23 30.32
CA ASN A 284 -2.64 -19.57 29.97
C ASN A 284 -2.84 -19.71 28.46
N SER A 285 -1.77 -19.73 27.67
CA SER A 285 -1.80 -19.74 26.20
C SER A 285 -2.44 -18.48 25.58
N PHE A 286 -2.43 -17.35 26.28
CA PHE A 286 -2.89 -16.08 25.74
C PHE A 286 -1.79 -15.39 24.92
N GLN A 287 -2.16 -14.84 23.76
CA GLN A 287 -1.24 -14.13 22.88
C GLN A 287 -0.74 -12.82 23.51
N LEU A 288 0.56 -12.75 23.76
CA LEU A 288 1.23 -11.57 24.31
C LEU A 288 1.87 -10.68 23.24
N GLY A 289 2.34 -11.28 22.14
CA GLY A 289 3.01 -10.55 21.06
C GLY A 289 3.36 -11.46 19.89
N THR A 290 3.49 -10.88 18.69
CA THR A 290 3.89 -11.60 17.48
C THR A 290 4.95 -10.83 16.70
N ALA A 291 5.85 -11.55 16.02
CA ALA A 291 6.87 -10.94 15.16
C ALA A 291 7.36 -11.91 14.07
N CYS A 292 8.14 -11.38 13.13
CA CYS A 292 8.89 -12.15 12.14
C CYS A 292 10.37 -12.22 12.52
N ILE A 293 10.86 -13.44 12.72
CA ILE A 293 12.25 -13.68 13.14
C ILE A 293 13.03 -14.27 11.97
N PRO A 294 14.20 -13.71 11.59
CA PRO A 294 15.03 -14.27 10.54
C PRO A 294 15.40 -15.73 10.80
N LYS A 295 15.30 -16.59 9.77
CA LYS A 295 15.85 -17.95 9.85
C LYS A 295 17.36 -17.91 10.13
N GLY A 296 17.79 -18.64 11.15
CA GLY A 296 19.19 -18.64 11.59
C GLY A 296 19.63 -17.34 12.28
N GLY A 297 18.68 -16.51 12.71
CA GLY A 297 18.93 -15.22 13.33
C GLY A 297 18.11 -14.97 14.59
N GLN A 298 17.99 -13.70 14.96
CA GLN A 298 17.23 -13.26 16.13
C GLN A 298 16.48 -11.96 15.83
N GLY A 299 15.40 -11.70 16.55
CA GLY A 299 14.60 -10.50 16.40
C GLY A 299 13.77 -10.17 17.64
N PRO A 300 13.35 -8.91 17.81
CA PRO A 300 12.51 -8.50 18.93
C PRO A 300 11.04 -8.87 18.68
N VAL A 301 10.36 -9.28 19.74
CA VAL A 301 8.90 -9.40 19.84
C VAL A 301 8.42 -8.39 20.87
N ALA A 302 7.55 -7.47 20.46
CA ALA A 302 6.98 -6.50 21.36
C ALA A 302 5.87 -7.13 22.22
N VAL A 303 6.01 -7.07 23.54
CA VAL A 303 5.02 -7.49 24.54
C VAL A 303 4.84 -6.36 25.54
N ASN A 304 3.63 -5.80 25.62
CA ASN A 304 3.29 -4.71 26.55
C ASN A 304 4.30 -3.55 26.55
N GLY A 305 4.80 -3.16 25.37
CA GLY A 305 5.77 -2.06 25.21
C GLY A 305 7.22 -2.40 25.55
N ARG A 306 7.54 -3.67 25.87
CA ARG A 306 8.93 -4.17 26.02
C ARG A 306 9.27 -5.15 24.92
N ASN A 307 10.53 -5.14 24.48
CA ASN A 307 11.02 -6.04 23.45
C ASN A 307 11.70 -7.28 24.04
N TYR A 308 11.17 -8.45 23.70
CA TYR A 308 11.74 -9.75 24.05
C TYR A 308 12.39 -10.36 22.81
N PHE A 309 13.67 -10.69 22.90
CA PHE A 309 14.42 -11.23 21.76
C PHE A 309 14.22 -12.73 21.66
N VAL A 310 13.74 -13.14 20.49
CA VAL A 310 13.58 -14.53 20.10
C VAL A 310 14.61 -14.87 19.04
N THR A 311 15.20 -16.04 19.17
CA THR A 311 16.09 -16.68 18.21
C THR A 311 15.31 -17.71 17.39
N ALA A 312 15.63 -17.82 16.10
CA ALA A 312 15.08 -18.84 15.23
C ALA A 312 16.22 -19.57 14.51
N THR A 313 16.21 -20.91 14.53
CA THR A 313 17.14 -21.71 13.72
C THR A 313 16.80 -21.61 12.23
N THR A 314 17.64 -22.16 11.37
CA THR A 314 17.36 -22.26 9.92
C THR A 314 16.12 -23.09 9.59
N SER A 315 15.66 -23.93 10.53
CA SER A 315 14.42 -24.71 10.43
C SER A 315 13.27 -24.15 11.26
N CYS A 316 13.34 -22.87 11.68
CA CYS A 316 12.36 -22.22 12.56
C CYS A 316 12.17 -22.88 13.93
N GLY A 317 13.20 -23.54 14.47
CA GLY A 317 13.25 -23.87 15.90
C GLY A 317 13.39 -22.59 16.72
N LEU A 318 12.49 -22.39 17.67
CA LEU A 318 12.37 -21.13 18.41
C LEU A 318 13.02 -21.23 19.79
N GLY A 319 13.64 -20.14 20.25
CA GLY A 319 14.15 -20.04 21.60
C GLY A 319 14.24 -18.60 22.08
N PHE A 320 14.02 -18.37 23.37
CA PHE A 320 14.34 -17.08 23.97
C PHE A 320 15.86 -16.86 23.97
N LEU A 321 16.27 -15.60 23.78
CA LEU A 321 17.67 -15.25 23.91
C LEU A 321 18.12 -15.46 25.36
N GLY A 322 19.08 -16.36 25.59
CA GLY A 322 19.48 -16.80 26.94
C GLY A 322 20.04 -15.71 27.87
N THR A 323 20.29 -14.51 27.36
CA THR A 323 20.71 -13.34 28.15
C THR A 323 19.54 -12.50 28.67
N GLN A 324 18.30 -12.77 28.25
CA GLN A 324 17.11 -12.08 28.72
C GLN A 324 16.34 -12.91 29.75
N THR A 325 15.84 -12.23 30.79
CA THR A 325 14.87 -12.79 31.73
C THR A 325 13.46 -12.64 31.18
N HIS A 326 12.75 -13.76 31.08
CA HIS A 326 11.33 -13.83 30.75
C HIS A 326 10.61 -14.65 31.82
N PRO A 327 9.29 -14.46 32.00
CA PRO A 327 8.50 -15.33 32.86
C PRO A 327 8.61 -16.80 32.45
N SER A 328 8.69 -17.68 33.44
CA SER A 328 8.96 -19.11 33.23
C SER A 328 7.80 -19.86 32.57
N ASP A 329 6.61 -19.30 32.63
CA ASP A 329 5.38 -19.85 32.07
C ASP A 329 5.16 -19.44 30.60
N TRP A 330 6.00 -18.55 30.06
CA TRP A 330 5.89 -18.11 28.68
C TRP A 330 6.32 -19.17 27.69
N GLN A 331 5.61 -19.24 26.56
CA GLN A 331 5.85 -20.21 25.49
C GLN A 331 6.02 -19.51 24.15
N LEU A 332 6.79 -20.13 23.26
CA LEU A 332 6.95 -19.70 21.89
C LEU A 332 6.18 -20.63 20.97
N LYS A 333 5.38 -20.07 20.07
CA LYS A 333 4.61 -20.81 19.08
C LYS A 333 5.00 -20.36 17.68
N LEU A 334 5.30 -21.34 16.81
CA LEU A 334 5.53 -21.11 15.39
C LEU A 334 4.19 -21.09 14.67
N LEU A 335 3.94 -20.00 13.93
CA LEU A 335 2.72 -19.83 13.13
C LEU A 335 2.96 -20.11 11.63
N GLY A 336 4.17 -20.51 11.25
CA GLY A 336 4.60 -20.74 9.88
C GLY A 336 5.64 -19.72 9.41
N ASN A 337 5.73 -19.52 8.10
CA ASN A 337 6.59 -18.48 7.54
C ASN A 337 5.90 -17.11 7.57
N CYS A 338 6.72 -16.07 7.74
CA CYS A 338 6.42 -14.74 7.22
C CYS A 338 6.76 -14.68 5.72
#